data_AF-A0A833RZV6-F1
#
_entry.id   AF-A0A833RZV6-F1
#
_cell.length_a   1.000
_cell.length_b   1.000
_cell.length_c   1.000
_cell.angle_alpha   90.00
_cell.angle_beta   90.00
_cell.angle_gamma   90.00
#
_symmetry.space_group_name_H-M   'P 1'
#
loop_
_entity.id
_entity.type
_entity.pdbx_description
1 polymer ?
#
loop_
_entity_poly.entity_id
_entity_poly.type
_entity_poly.pdbx_seq_one_letter_code
_entity_poly.pdbx_strand_id
1 'polypeptide(L)'
;MWKTAFACGPRIKQNCTVTHNGLHYDLSPLTKYSQNYVVHTGNRISSKIILNICHSVIFEHNALCQLRSGACLQSSTGTEYVNLGDVHDPPFIIDGALRLEYQDGDLCKVRDITEPHIKTSIFFICDFEALDTVPEYTGGSEECHYRIMWKTAAACSVESLRNHSTATAGKCTVTNPLTNFTYDLRLLMNKNSYTIRKNGTEYKFGVCNSLVNLCASGTGVCRINSYTSMGKANTNLMWEEGGPYLNYTDGDVCKTGQRRYTIIAFICGAEGSPDGPLIMEQDDCQLIIHWNTNLVCGNRVKCVTDDDEINLSSLIKSTNNYVVKINKTEFHINICRPLISVSGLTCAHGSAVCKTSLSSDNEYVNETSLGFPKESPVLNKNHETVLRYVDGSPCPENPKKSISSNFTFPCYNNDKGFPEFKKYEDCTYIFEWKTSITCGATMGNWTSPCIIKDQLLSHECNLSLLHKNEKIYYVKNKQGKEYSISICGEKSCNGSSVCQGNNGYGSLTNVIFDYGRNVIKLQYSNGSKCGNKNNSYTSEVRFICNESIGIGTPKLLWSTIQ
;
A
#
# COMPACT_ATOMS: atom_id res chain seq x y z
N MET A 1 21.72 -15.03 18.14
CA MET A 1 21.81 -14.14 16.95
C MET A 1 21.40 -12.76 17.39
N TRP A 2 22.32 -11.80 17.37
CA TRP A 2 22.03 -10.42 17.78
C TRP A 2 21.74 -9.61 16.52
N LYS A 3 20.46 -9.38 16.24
CA LYS A 3 20.01 -8.55 15.13
C LYS A 3 19.96 -7.11 15.62
N THR A 4 20.69 -6.20 14.96
CA THR A 4 20.83 -4.80 15.41
C THR A 4 20.82 -3.84 14.22
N ALA A 5 20.01 -2.79 14.33
CA ALA A 5 19.94 -1.65 13.42
C ALA A 5 21.32 -1.01 13.15
N PHE A 6 22.21 -1.03 14.16
CA PHE A 6 23.55 -0.47 14.07
C PHE A 6 24.51 -1.27 13.18
N ALA A 7 24.13 -2.49 12.76
CA ALA A 7 24.90 -3.31 11.82
C ALA A 7 24.43 -3.13 10.36
N CYS A 8 23.34 -2.40 10.11
CA CYS A 8 22.83 -2.18 8.77
C CYS A 8 23.46 -0.93 8.14
N GLY A 9 24.26 -1.10 7.08
CA GLY A 9 24.87 0.05 6.39
C GLY A 9 23.86 0.95 5.65
N PRO A 10 24.22 2.20 5.30
CA PRO A 10 23.35 3.12 4.56
C PRO A 10 22.95 2.54 3.19
N ARG A 11 21.67 2.65 2.80
CA ARG A 11 21.20 2.29 1.45
C ARG A 11 21.46 3.47 0.51
N ILE A 12 21.98 3.21 -0.69
CA ILE A 12 22.15 4.26 -1.70
C ILE A 12 20.90 4.28 -2.57
N LYS A 13 20.28 5.45 -2.70
CA LYS A 13 19.19 5.73 -3.62
C LYS A 13 19.61 6.90 -4.49
N GLN A 14 19.29 6.82 -5.77
CA GLN A 14 19.53 7.89 -6.74
C GLN A 14 18.23 8.35 -7.40
N ASN A 15 18.32 9.40 -8.24
CA ASN A 15 17.20 9.78 -9.08
C ASN A 15 16.91 8.68 -10.11
N CYS A 16 15.63 8.39 -10.32
CA CYS A 16 15.17 7.35 -11.25
C CYS A 16 14.39 7.89 -12.45
N THR A 17 14.51 9.19 -12.69
CA THR A 17 13.86 9.89 -13.79
C THR A 17 14.89 10.53 -14.72
N VAL A 18 14.52 10.64 -15.99
CA VAL A 18 15.32 11.35 -17.00
C VAL A 18 14.41 12.09 -17.98
N THR A 19 14.83 13.27 -18.38
CA THR A 19 14.18 14.06 -19.43
C THR A 19 15.10 14.11 -20.64
N HIS A 20 14.58 13.74 -21.81
CA HIS A 20 15.31 13.79 -23.06
C HIS A 20 14.38 14.29 -24.17
N ASN A 21 14.79 15.32 -24.91
CA ASN A 21 14.00 15.94 -26.00
C ASN A 21 12.56 16.32 -25.59
N GLY A 22 12.36 16.76 -24.34
CA GLY A 22 11.06 17.16 -23.79
C GLY A 22 10.15 16.01 -23.37
N LEU A 23 10.56 14.74 -23.55
CA LEU A 23 9.86 13.57 -23.04
C LEU A 23 10.38 13.19 -21.65
N HIS A 24 9.49 12.77 -20.77
CA HIS A 24 9.80 12.41 -19.38
C HIS A 24 9.73 10.90 -19.21
N TYR A 25 10.78 10.30 -18.67
CA TYR A 25 10.87 8.87 -18.39
C TYR A 25 11.03 8.67 -16.89
N ASP A 26 10.27 7.72 -16.33
CA ASP A 26 10.26 7.45 -14.90
C ASP A 26 10.34 5.93 -14.64
N LEU A 27 11.51 5.49 -14.16
CA LEU A 27 11.76 4.11 -13.76
C LEU A 27 11.49 3.88 -12.26
N SER A 28 11.02 4.88 -11.52
CA SER A 28 10.68 4.76 -10.10
C SER A 28 9.70 3.62 -9.79
N PRO A 29 8.70 3.30 -10.66
CA PRO A 29 7.82 2.15 -10.46
C PRO A 29 8.55 0.80 -10.41
N LEU A 30 9.78 0.71 -10.93
CA LEU A 30 10.62 -0.49 -10.90
C LEU A 30 11.57 -0.53 -9.70
N THR A 31 11.64 0.53 -8.89
CA THR A 31 12.48 0.50 -7.68
C THR A 31 11.78 -0.29 -6.58
N LYS A 32 12.42 -1.32 -6.02
CA LYS A 32 11.87 -2.10 -4.91
C LYS A 32 12.54 -1.72 -3.59
N TYR A 33 11.77 -1.63 -2.51
CA TYR A 33 12.28 -1.18 -1.20
C TYR A 33 12.30 -2.27 -0.12
N SER A 34 11.60 -3.38 -0.36
CA SER A 34 11.53 -4.55 0.52
C SER A 34 12.14 -5.82 -0.05
N GLN A 35 12.31 -5.94 -1.36
CA GLN A 35 12.84 -7.15 -1.99
C GLN A 35 13.69 -6.81 -3.21
N ASN A 36 14.52 -7.75 -3.66
CA ASN A 36 15.34 -7.58 -4.86
C ASN A 36 14.75 -8.29 -6.07
N TYR A 37 15.16 -7.90 -7.27
CA TYR A 37 14.98 -8.70 -8.46
C TYR A 37 16.03 -9.80 -8.50
N VAL A 38 15.63 -10.98 -8.98
CA VAL A 38 16.52 -12.13 -9.15
C VAL A 38 16.47 -12.57 -10.60
N VAL A 39 17.58 -12.40 -11.30
CA VAL A 39 17.77 -12.77 -12.71
C VAL A 39 18.61 -14.03 -12.76
N HIS A 40 18.13 -15.06 -13.46
CA HIS A 40 18.85 -16.32 -13.62
C HIS A 40 19.78 -16.20 -14.84
N THR A 41 21.05 -16.58 -14.69
CA THR A 41 22.04 -16.56 -15.79
C THR A 41 21.98 -17.81 -16.69
N GLY A 42 21.05 -18.73 -16.41
CA GLY A 42 20.85 -20.01 -17.09
C GLY A 42 19.82 -20.89 -16.35
N ASN A 43 20.07 -22.19 -16.24
CA ASN A 43 19.20 -23.13 -15.49
C ASN A 43 19.10 -22.78 -13.99
N ARG A 44 18.12 -23.34 -13.25
CA ARG A 44 17.89 -23.03 -11.82
C ARG A 44 19.07 -23.30 -10.85
N ILE A 45 20.10 -24.00 -11.31
CA ILE A 45 21.33 -24.36 -10.57
C ILE A 45 22.50 -23.40 -10.92
N SER A 46 22.31 -22.51 -11.90
CA SER A 46 23.29 -21.49 -12.29
C SER A 46 23.34 -20.33 -11.30
N SER A 47 24.43 -19.57 -11.36
CA SER A 47 24.59 -18.31 -10.63
C SER A 47 23.43 -17.36 -10.90
N LYS A 48 23.05 -16.56 -9.89
CA LYS A 48 21.92 -15.64 -9.99
C LYS A 48 22.41 -14.21 -9.84
N ILE A 49 21.91 -13.32 -10.67
CA ILE A 49 22.15 -11.88 -10.51
C ILE A 49 21.02 -11.33 -9.66
N ILE A 50 21.37 -10.71 -8.54
CA ILE A 50 20.44 -10.02 -7.66
C ILE A 50 20.64 -8.53 -7.89
N LEU A 51 19.58 -7.82 -8.22
CA LEU A 51 19.67 -6.39 -8.53
C LEU A 51 18.46 -5.63 -8.01
N ASN A 52 18.61 -4.31 -8.00
CA ASN A 52 17.52 -3.37 -7.79
C ASN A 52 17.68 -2.20 -8.78
N ILE A 53 16.66 -1.36 -8.94
CA ILE A 53 16.65 -0.25 -9.90
C ILE A 53 16.78 1.07 -9.14
N CYS A 54 17.76 1.90 -9.49
CA CYS A 54 18.02 3.21 -8.85
C CYS A 54 18.20 3.16 -7.32
N HIS A 55 18.48 1.98 -6.78
CA HIS A 55 18.59 1.70 -5.37
C HIS A 55 19.58 0.54 -5.17
N SER A 56 20.37 0.57 -4.10
CA SER A 56 21.31 -0.52 -3.77
C SER A 56 20.57 -1.83 -3.45
N VAL A 57 21.15 -2.98 -3.72
CA VAL A 57 20.60 -4.30 -3.34
C VAL A 57 20.26 -4.33 -1.85
N ILE A 58 19.07 -4.83 -1.54
CA ILE A 58 18.55 -4.95 -0.19
C ILE A 58 19.23 -6.14 0.49
N PHE A 59 20.11 -5.84 1.43
CA PHE A 59 20.78 -6.80 2.30
C PHE A 59 19.77 -7.67 3.08
N GLU A 60 20.11 -8.94 3.34
CA GLU A 60 19.33 -9.96 4.09
C GLU A 60 18.05 -10.51 3.42
N HIS A 61 17.63 -9.99 2.26
CA HIS A 61 16.56 -10.58 1.44
C HIS A 61 17.15 -11.44 0.32
N ASN A 62 17.76 -12.57 0.71
CA ASN A 62 18.48 -13.53 -0.16
C ASN A 62 19.80 -13.01 -0.77
N ALA A 63 20.39 -11.94 -0.23
CA ALA A 63 21.62 -11.34 -0.75
C ALA A 63 22.55 -10.80 0.36
N LEU A 64 23.84 -11.12 0.28
CA LEU A 64 24.91 -10.60 1.15
C LEU A 64 25.86 -9.69 0.35
N CYS A 65 25.31 -8.87 -0.52
CA CYS A 65 26.07 -8.03 -1.44
C CYS A 65 26.67 -6.81 -0.74
N GLN A 66 27.71 -6.23 -1.35
CA GLN A 66 28.31 -4.98 -0.87
C GLN A 66 27.26 -3.87 -0.78
N LEU A 67 27.38 -3.00 0.23
CA LEU A 67 26.32 -2.06 0.63
C LEU A 67 25.86 -1.08 -0.46
N ARG A 68 26.75 -0.72 -1.39
CA ARG A 68 26.48 0.23 -2.48
C ARG A 68 26.12 -0.44 -3.80
N SER A 69 26.24 -1.76 -3.86
CA SER A 69 26.03 -2.58 -5.05
C SER A 69 24.60 -2.41 -5.56
N GLY A 70 24.43 -1.97 -6.80
CA GLY A 70 23.14 -1.94 -7.50
C GLY A 70 22.78 -3.30 -8.09
N ALA A 71 23.79 -4.12 -8.40
CA ALA A 71 23.65 -5.49 -8.85
C ALA A 71 24.83 -6.35 -8.35
N CYS A 72 24.55 -7.59 -7.98
CA CYS A 72 25.56 -8.54 -7.53
C CYS A 72 25.27 -9.97 -8.02
N LEU A 73 26.32 -10.76 -8.21
CA LEU A 73 26.23 -12.15 -8.61
C LEU A 73 26.32 -13.04 -7.37
N GLN A 74 25.30 -13.88 -7.15
CA GLN A 74 25.35 -14.98 -6.21
C GLN A 74 25.86 -16.24 -6.92
N SER A 75 26.92 -16.85 -6.40
CA SER A 75 27.47 -18.12 -6.88
C SER A 75 26.46 -19.26 -6.75
N SER A 76 26.63 -20.33 -7.54
CA SER A 76 25.77 -21.52 -7.51
C SER A 76 25.76 -22.24 -6.16
N THR A 77 26.79 -22.06 -5.34
CA THR A 77 26.88 -22.57 -3.95
C THR A 77 26.07 -21.73 -2.94
N GLY A 78 25.66 -20.52 -3.30
CA GLY A 78 24.93 -19.57 -2.45
C GLY A 78 25.77 -18.84 -1.40
N THR A 79 27.06 -19.17 -1.27
CA THR A 79 27.95 -18.65 -0.22
C THR A 79 28.78 -17.44 -0.65
N GLU A 80 29.00 -17.25 -1.94
CA GLU A 80 29.85 -16.19 -2.49
C GLU A 80 29.04 -15.19 -3.29
N TYR A 81 29.36 -13.90 -3.10
CA TYR A 81 28.74 -12.79 -3.80
C TYR A 81 29.83 -11.91 -4.44
N VAL A 82 29.64 -11.55 -5.71
CA VAL A 82 30.51 -10.63 -6.46
C VAL A 82 29.75 -9.35 -6.73
N ASN A 83 30.36 -8.19 -6.43
CA ASN A 83 29.76 -6.91 -6.76
C ASN A 83 29.87 -6.66 -8.27
N LEU A 84 28.73 -6.50 -8.95
CA LEU A 84 28.67 -6.25 -10.39
C LEU A 84 28.53 -4.76 -10.74
N GLY A 85 28.61 -3.88 -9.74
CA GLY A 85 28.55 -2.44 -9.90
C GLY A 85 27.74 -1.79 -8.80
N ASP A 86 28.18 -0.61 -8.40
CA ASP A 86 27.57 0.29 -7.45
C ASP A 86 26.57 1.27 -8.09
N VAL A 87 25.63 1.73 -7.28
CA VAL A 87 24.67 2.78 -7.64
C VAL A 87 25.36 4.14 -7.63
N HIS A 88 25.39 4.83 -8.77
CA HIS A 88 26.07 6.10 -8.94
C HIS A 88 25.25 7.11 -9.76
N ASP A 89 25.08 6.87 -11.06
CA ASP A 89 24.50 7.84 -12.01
C ASP A 89 23.03 7.55 -12.34
N PRO A 90 22.18 8.59 -12.48
CA PRO A 90 20.78 8.45 -12.90
C PRO A 90 20.66 7.75 -14.27
N PRO A 91 19.49 7.18 -14.59
CA PRO A 91 19.25 6.63 -15.92
C PRO A 91 19.46 7.71 -16.99
N PHE A 92 19.92 7.29 -18.16
CA PHE A 92 20.21 8.17 -19.28
C PHE A 92 19.70 7.57 -20.59
N ILE A 93 19.60 8.40 -21.63
CA ILE A 93 19.21 7.99 -22.97
C ILE A 93 20.37 8.21 -23.91
N ILE A 94 20.77 7.15 -24.62
CA ILE A 94 21.79 7.18 -25.66
C ILE A 94 21.27 6.40 -26.88
N ASP A 95 21.36 7.01 -28.06
CA ASP A 95 20.83 6.49 -29.32
C ASP A 95 19.34 6.08 -29.25
N GLY A 96 18.55 6.83 -28.48
CA GLY A 96 17.12 6.56 -28.26
C GLY A 96 16.81 5.39 -27.32
N ALA A 97 17.82 4.73 -26.76
CA ALA A 97 17.65 3.65 -25.78
C ALA A 97 17.81 4.16 -24.35
N LEU A 98 16.83 3.87 -23.49
CA LEU A 98 16.87 4.17 -22.06
C LEU A 98 17.76 3.14 -21.34
N ARG A 99 18.77 3.62 -20.62
CA ARG A 99 19.79 2.79 -19.97
C ARG A 99 20.03 3.22 -18.53
N LEU A 100 20.39 2.26 -17.69
CA LEU A 100 20.92 2.48 -16.35
C LEU A 100 22.21 1.70 -16.20
N GLU A 101 23.25 2.33 -15.65
CA GLU A 101 24.55 1.70 -15.48
C GLU A 101 24.99 1.70 -14.01
N TYR A 102 25.49 0.54 -13.58
CA TYR A 102 26.16 0.37 -12.31
C TYR A 102 27.64 0.09 -12.58
N GLN A 103 28.51 0.88 -11.97
CA GLN A 103 29.96 0.92 -12.24
C GLN A 103 30.75 0.62 -10.97
N ASP A 104 32.07 0.54 -11.04
CA ASP A 104 32.93 0.36 -9.85
C ASP A 104 32.62 -0.91 -9.03
N GLY A 105 32.27 -2.01 -9.70
CA GLY A 105 32.11 -3.32 -9.07
C GLY A 105 33.45 -3.94 -8.63
N ASP A 106 33.46 -5.24 -8.35
CA ASP A 106 34.70 -5.95 -8.01
C ASP A 106 35.69 -5.92 -9.18
N LEU A 107 36.97 -6.15 -8.88
CA LEU A 107 38.02 -6.20 -9.90
C LEU A 107 37.74 -7.30 -10.92
N CYS A 108 37.81 -6.92 -12.19
CA CYS A 108 37.71 -7.87 -13.29
C CYS A 108 38.92 -8.82 -13.28
N LYS A 109 38.67 -10.14 -13.24
CA LYS A 109 39.73 -11.17 -13.22
C LYS A 109 40.11 -11.70 -14.60
N VAL A 110 39.49 -11.17 -15.66
CA VAL A 110 39.76 -11.58 -17.05
C VAL A 110 41.05 -10.89 -17.52
N ARG A 111 41.94 -11.65 -18.18
CA ARG A 111 43.19 -11.13 -18.73
C ARG A 111 42.91 -10.35 -20.02
N ASP A 112 43.68 -9.29 -20.28
CA ASP A 112 43.63 -8.46 -21.49
C ASP A 112 42.40 -7.54 -21.67
N ILE A 113 41.75 -7.12 -20.57
CA ILE A 113 40.63 -6.15 -20.60
C ILE A 113 41.08 -4.76 -20.12
N THR A 114 40.55 -3.70 -20.76
CA THR A 114 40.82 -2.29 -20.47
C THR A 114 40.08 -1.76 -19.23
N GLU A 115 38.90 -2.29 -18.93
CA GLU A 115 38.08 -1.96 -17.78
C GLU A 115 38.53 -2.71 -16.52
N PRO A 116 39.05 -2.02 -15.48
CA PRO A 116 39.58 -2.68 -14.29
C PRO A 116 38.49 -3.23 -13.35
N HIS A 117 37.28 -2.69 -13.42
CA HIS A 117 36.16 -3.02 -12.53
C HIS A 117 34.96 -3.57 -13.32
N ILE A 118 34.25 -4.51 -12.71
CA ILE A 118 33.01 -5.06 -13.27
C ILE A 118 31.95 -3.97 -13.31
N LYS A 119 31.18 -3.94 -14.41
CA LYS A 119 30.02 -3.05 -14.57
C LYS A 119 28.79 -3.80 -15.06
N THR A 120 27.62 -3.25 -14.79
CA THR A 120 26.32 -3.75 -15.25
C THR A 120 25.57 -2.66 -16.01
N SER A 121 25.17 -2.94 -17.25
CA SER A 121 24.26 -2.06 -18.01
C SER A 121 22.89 -2.72 -18.16
N ILE A 122 21.85 -2.01 -17.76
CA ILE A 122 20.46 -2.42 -17.88
C ILE A 122 19.83 -1.61 -19.02
N PHE A 123 19.34 -2.31 -20.03
CA PHE A 123 18.71 -1.77 -21.23
C PHE A 123 17.20 -1.90 -21.10
N PHE A 124 16.52 -0.76 -21.02
CA PHE A 124 15.07 -0.70 -20.92
C PHE A 124 14.45 -0.52 -22.30
N ILE A 125 13.48 -1.38 -22.62
CA ILE A 125 12.74 -1.35 -23.88
C ILE A 125 11.29 -1.02 -23.55
N CYS A 126 10.81 0.10 -24.11
CA CYS A 126 9.40 0.47 -24.04
C CYS A 126 8.55 -0.57 -24.77
N ASP A 127 7.68 -1.24 -24.03
CA ASP A 127 6.75 -2.23 -24.55
C ASP A 127 5.46 -2.15 -23.73
N PHE A 128 4.36 -1.72 -24.36
CA PHE A 128 3.06 -1.53 -23.70
C PHE A 128 2.40 -2.87 -23.32
N GLU A 129 2.79 -3.96 -23.99
CA GLU A 129 2.21 -5.30 -23.79
C GLU A 129 3.02 -6.15 -22.81
N ALA A 130 4.14 -5.61 -22.29
CA ALA A 130 5.03 -6.31 -21.37
C ALA A 130 4.43 -6.34 -19.94
N LEU A 131 3.66 -7.39 -19.65
CA LEU A 131 3.03 -7.64 -18.36
C LEU A 131 3.91 -8.51 -17.46
N ASP A 132 4.13 -8.06 -16.23
CA ASP A 132 4.86 -8.79 -15.18
C ASP A 132 6.20 -9.37 -15.65
N THR A 133 6.82 -8.70 -16.63
CA THR A 133 8.12 -9.10 -17.18
C THR A 133 9.20 -8.86 -16.14
N VAL A 134 10.17 -9.75 -16.11
CA VAL A 134 11.35 -9.65 -15.25
C VAL A 134 12.57 -9.26 -16.09
N PRO A 135 13.60 -8.64 -15.48
CA PRO A 135 14.84 -8.39 -16.18
C PRO A 135 15.50 -9.72 -16.62
N GLU A 136 16.05 -9.74 -17.83
CA GLU A 136 16.68 -10.90 -18.45
C GLU A 136 18.17 -10.66 -18.68
N TYR A 137 19.01 -11.62 -18.31
CA TYR A 137 20.45 -11.54 -18.56
C TYR A 137 20.76 -11.89 -20.02
N THR A 138 21.46 -10.99 -20.73
CA THR A 138 21.75 -11.15 -22.16
C THR A 138 23.22 -11.48 -22.46
N GLY A 139 24.11 -11.45 -21.46
CA GLY A 139 25.51 -11.85 -21.60
C GLY A 139 26.51 -10.81 -21.10
N GLY A 140 27.78 -11.00 -21.47
CA GLY A 140 28.89 -10.06 -21.20
C GLY A 140 29.71 -10.34 -19.93
N SER A 141 29.45 -11.45 -19.23
CA SER A 141 30.30 -11.93 -18.13
C SER A 141 31.77 -12.14 -18.52
N GLU A 142 32.03 -12.63 -19.74
CA GLU A 142 33.39 -12.84 -20.26
C GLU A 142 34.18 -11.53 -20.45
N GLU A 143 33.47 -10.39 -20.51
CA GLU A 143 34.04 -9.05 -20.68
C GLU A 143 33.95 -8.21 -19.40
N CYS A 144 33.55 -8.81 -18.27
CA CYS A 144 33.24 -8.09 -17.02
C CYS A 144 32.21 -6.96 -17.20
N HIS A 145 31.39 -7.05 -18.24
CA HIS A 145 30.32 -6.10 -18.54
C HIS A 145 29.00 -6.85 -18.66
N TYR A 146 28.29 -6.97 -17.54
CA TYR A 146 27.02 -7.67 -17.49
C TYR A 146 25.93 -6.84 -18.18
N ARG A 147 25.24 -7.45 -19.14
CA ARG A 147 24.17 -6.83 -19.90
C ARG A 147 22.84 -7.46 -19.52
N ILE A 148 21.88 -6.61 -19.16
CA ILE A 148 20.54 -7.02 -18.75
C ILE A 148 19.55 -6.26 -19.61
N MET A 149 18.56 -6.96 -20.14
CA MET A 149 17.50 -6.36 -20.94
C MET A 149 16.19 -6.47 -20.18
N TRP A 150 15.39 -5.40 -20.19
CA TRP A 150 14.07 -5.40 -19.58
C TRP A 150 13.05 -4.68 -20.46
N LYS A 151 12.12 -5.45 -21.02
CA LYS A 151 10.95 -4.94 -21.72
C LYS A 151 9.88 -4.60 -20.68
N THR A 152 9.44 -3.36 -20.62
CA THR A 152 8.42 -2.93 -19.63
C THR A 152 7.76 -1.63 -20.07
N ALA A 153 6.49 -1.45 -19.74
CA ALA A 153 5.78 -0.20 -19.99
C ALA A 153 6.40 0.99 -19.24
N ALA A 154 7.04 0.76 -18.07
CA ALA A 154 7.72 1.81 -17.32
C ALA A 154 8.92 2.44 -18.07
N ALA A 155 9.41 1.79 -19.13
CA ALA A 155 10.46 2.33 -19.99
C ALA A 155 9.94 3.34 -21.03
N CYS A 156 8.61 3.43 -21.21
CA CYS A 156 7.97 4.40 -22.08
C CYS A 156 7.93 5.77 -21.41
N SER A 157 7.91 6.85 -22.21
CA SER A 157 7.74 8.18 -21.63
C SER A 157 6.35 8.36 -21.03
N VAL A 158 6.21 9.19 -20.00
CA VAL A 158 4.94 9.51 -19.33
C VAL A 158 3.90 10.01 -20.36
N GLU A 159 4.33 10.83 -21.31
CA GLU A 159 3.46 11.31 -22.40
C GLU A 159 3.01 10.16 -23.32
N SER A 160 3.92 9.24 -23.64
CA SER A 160 3.63 8.08 -24.50
C SER A 160 2.65 7.13 -23.82
N LEU A 161 2.82 6.88 -22.52
CA LEU A 161 1.89 6.10 -21.71
C LEU A 161 0.48 6.72 -21.71
N ARG A 162 0.37 8.03 -21.48
CA ARG A 162 -0.91 8.74 -21.50
C ARG A 162 -1.58 8.71 -22.88
N ASN A 163 -0.80 8.94 -23.94
CA ASN A 163 -1.29 8.91 -25.31
C ASN A 163 -1.74 7.52 -25.73
N HIS A 164 -0.97 6.48 -25.37
CA HIS A 164 -1.33 5.08 -25.62
C HIS A 164 -2.64 4.73 -24.91
N SER A 165 -2.74 5.02 -23.61
CA SER A 165 -3.94 4.76 -22.81
C SER A 165 -5.19 5.46 -23.38
N THR A 166 -5.02 6.69 -23.89
CA THR A 166 -6.11 7.44 -24.53
C THR A 166 -6.48 6.85 -25.90
N ALA A 167 -5.50 6.40 -26.69
CA ALA A 167 -5.73 5.84 -28.02
C ALA A 167 -6.37 4.45 -27.98
N THR A 168 -6.10 3.67 -26.93
CA THR A 168 -6.68 2.33 -26.71
C THR A 168 -7.93 2.35 -25.84
N ALA A 169 -8.35 3.53 -25.36
CA ALA A 169 -9.56 3.68 -24.56
C ALA A 169 -10.81 3.22 -25.33
N GLY A 170 -11.66 2.45 -24.65
CA GLY A 170 -12.95 2.02 -25.15
C GLY A 170 -14.07 2.92 -24.66
N LYS A 171 -15.31 2.54 -24.96
CA LYS A 171 -16.50 3.28 -24.50
C LYS A 171 -16.63 3.17 -22.97
N CYS A 172 -16.26 4.23 -22.26
CA CYS A 172 -16.26 4.28 -20.79
C CYS A 172 -15.29 3.27 -20.13
N THR A 173 -14.23 2.92 -20.84
CA THR A 173 -13.20 2.00 -20.35
C THR A 173 -11.82 2.55 -20.68
N VAL A 174 -10.88 2.47 -19.75
CA VAL A 174 -9.48 2.88 -19.99
C VAL A 174 -8.54 1.91 -19.30
N THR A 175 -7.42 1.61 -19.93
CA THR A 175 -6.42 0.69 -19.38
C THR A 175 -5.26 1.49 -18.81
N ASN A 176 -4.88 1.19 -17.57
CA ASN A 176 -3.65 1.68 -16.97
C ASN A 176 -2.46 1.02 -17.69
N PRO A 177 -1.63 1.76 -18.44
CA PRO A 177 -0.58 1.16 -19.24
C PRO A 177 0.58 0.59 -18.40
N LEU A 178 0.71 0.96 -17.12
CA LEU A 178 1.76 0.46 -16.23
C LEU A 178 1.38 -0.87 -15.56
N THR A 179 0.10 -1.05 -15.23
CA THR A 179 -0.40 -2.24 -14.51
C THR A 179 -1.24 -3.16 -15.38
N ASN A 180 -1.58 -2.70 -16.59
CA ASN A 180 -2.56 -3.29 -17.50
C ASN A 180 -3.95 -3.56 -16.89
N PHE A 181 -4.23 -2.92 -15.76
CA PHE A 181 -5.54 -2.97 -15.17
C PHE A 181 -6.50 -2.12 -15.99
N THR A 182 -7.59 -2.73 -16.47
CA THR A 182 -8.63 -2.03 -17.23
C THR A 182 -9.72 -1.55 -16.28
N TYR A 183 -9.86 -0.22 -16.19
CA TYR A 183 -10.96 0.42 -15.50
C TYR A 183 -12.20 0.37 -16.39
N ASP A 184 -13.27 -0.29 -15.92
CA ASP A 184 -14.53 -0.41 -16.63
C ASP A 184 -15.67 0.25 -15.85
N LEU A 185 -16.12 1.41 -16.32
CA LEU A 185 -17.18 2.20 -15.69
C LEU A 185 -18.53 2.05 -16.40
N ARG A 186 -18.69 1.07 -17.30
CA ARG A 186 -19.95 0.86 -18.03
C ARG A 186 -21.12 0.54 -17.09
N LEU A 187 -20.87 -0.05 -15.93
CA LEU A 187 -21.88 -0.27 -14.90
C LEU A 187 -22.53 1.03 -14.40
N LEU A 188 -21.79 2.14 -14.40
CA LEU A 188 -22.31 3.46 -14.04
C LEU A 188 -23.13 4.12 -15.16
N MET A 189 -23.04 3.62 -16.40
CA MET A 189 -23.85 4.11 -17.52
C MET A 189 -25.31 3.68 -17.43
N ASN A 190 -25.62 2.63 -16.65
CA ASN A 190 -26.96 2.04 -16.55
C ASN A 190 -27.97 2.99 -15.89
N LYS A 191 -27.49 4.02 -15.18
CA LYS A 191 -28.36 5.04 -14.59
C LYS A 191 -28.39 6.27 -15.49
N ASN A 192 -29.60 6.76 -15.77
CA ASN A 192 -29.80 7.96 -16.60
C ASN A 192 -29.15 9.22 -16.01
N SER A 193 -29.13 9.34 -14.68
CA SER A 193 -28.47 10.44 -13.99
C SER A 193 -28.20 10.13 -12.52
N TYR A 194 -27.14 10.70 -11.99
CA TYR A 194 -26.82 10.80 -10.58
C TYR A 194 -27.07 12.23 -10.10
N THR A 195 -27.54 12.39 -8.87
CA THR A 195 -27.82 13.70 -8.28
C THR A 195 -26.87 13.95 -7.13
N ILE A 196 -26.25 15.13 -7.10
CA ILE A 196 -25.39 15.61 -6.01
C ILE A 196 -25.75 17.05 -5.68
N ARG A 197 -25.52 17.44 -4.42
CA ARG A 197 -25.88 18.77 -3.93
C ARG A 197 -24.78 19.33 -3.04
N LYS A 198 -24.44 20.61 -3.21
CA LYS A 198 -23.52 21.36 -2.35
C LYS A 198 -23.97 22.83 -2.30
N ASN A 199 -23.87 23.46 -1.13
CA ASN A 199 -24.24 24.87 -0.91
C ASN A 199 -25.64 25.23 -1.48
N GLY A 200 -26.63 24.35 -1.28
CA GLY A 200 -27.99 24.54 -1.78
C GLY A 200 -28.18 24.38 -3.30
N THR A 201 -27.10 24.16 -4.06
CA THR A 201 -27.12 23.96 -5.51
C THR A 201 -27.14 22.48 -5.85
N GLU A 202 -28.11 22.07 -6.67
CA GLU A 202 -28.26 20.69 -7.15
C GLU A 202 -27.67 20.53 -8.54
N TYR A 203 -26.92 19.45 -8.74
CA TYR A 203 -26.40 19.03 -10.03
C TYR A 203 -26.89 17.62 -10.35
N LYS A 204 -27.31 17.40 -11.59
CA LYS A 204 -27.49 16.06 -12.15
C LYS A 204 -26.41 15.80 -13.18
N PHE A 205 -25.90 14.58 -13.22
CA PHE A 205 -24.87 14.20 -14.20
C PHE A 205 -24.94 12.74 -14.61
N GLY A 206 -24.44 12.45 -15.81
CA GLY A 206 -24.29 11.12 -16.36
C GLY A 206 -22.82 10.70 -16.44
N VAL A 207 -22.54 9.41 -16.24
CA VAL A 207 -21.20 8.82 -16.45
C VAL A 207 -21.16 8.21 -17.83
N CYS A 208 -20.31 8.76 -18.70
CA CYS A 208 -20.18 8.38 -20.11
C CYS A 208 -21.47 8.45 -20.93
N ASN A 209 -22.45 9.22 -20.48
CA ASN A 209 -23.73 9.43 -21.14
C ASN A 209 -24.23 10.87 -20.93
N SER A 210 -24.96 11.38 -21.91
CA SER A 210 -25.62 12.68 -21.81
C SER A 210 -26.95 12.56 -21.06
N LEU A 211 -27.33 13.62 -20.36
CA LEU A 211 -28.63 13.75 -19.71
C LEU A 211 -29.75 13.93 -20.75
N VAL A 212 -30.93 13.39 -20.43
CA VAL A 212 -32.12 13.49 -21.27
C VAL A 212 -33.06 14.55 -20.71
N ASN A 213 -33.55 15.46 -21.57
CA ASN A 213 -34.61 16.45 -21.27
C ASN A 213 -34.36 17.34 -20.05
N LEU A 214 -33.12 17.81 -19.82
CA LEU A 214 -32.78 18.60 -18.63
C LEU A 214 -32.05 19.90 -18.98
N CYS A 215 -30.83 19.79 -19.51
CA CYS A 215 -30.05 20.89 -20.08
C CYS A 215 -30.00 20.77 -21.62
N ALA A 216 -29.25 21.65 -22.29
CA ALA A 216 -29.00 21.57 -23.73
C ALA A 216 -28.53 20.16 -24.17
N SER A 217 -28.88 19.77 -25.40
CA SER A 217 -28.54 18.45 -25.95
C SER A 217 -27.04 18.13 -25.82
N GLY A 218 -26.72 16.91 -25.42
CA GLY A 218 -25.35 16.45 -25.19
C GLY A 218 -24.75 16.84 -23.84
N THR A 219 -25.48 17.58 -22.98
CA THR A 219 -24.98 17.93 -21.63
C THR A 219 -24.76 16.68 -20.78
N GLY A 220 -23.56 16.56 -20.21
CA GLY A 220 -23.21 15.49 -19.27
C GLY A 220 -23.44 15.86 -17.82
N VAL A 221 -23.28 17.13 -17.46
CA VAL A 221 -23.52 17.64 -16.11
C VAL A 221 -24.35 18.92 -16.18
N CYS A 222 -25.46 18.97 -15.46
CA CYS A 222 -26.45 20.04 -15.49
C CYS A 222 -26.69 20.59 -14.09
N ARG A 223 -26.56 21.91 -13.92
CA ARG A 223 -26.97 22.62 -12.70
C ARG A 223 -28.47 22.90 -12.78
N ILE A 224 -29.25 22.34 -11.86
CA ILE A 224 -30.72 22.23 -11.98
C ILE A 224 -31.41 23.58 -11.89
N ASN A 225 -31.10 24.40 -10.88
CA ASN A 225 -31.86 25.62 -10.61
C ASN A 225 -31.82 26.63 -11.78
N SER A 226 -30.78 26.59 -12.59
CA SER A 226 -30.57 27.51 -13.72
C SER A 226 -30.52 26.81 -15.07
N TYR A 227 -30.76 25.49 -15.11
CA TYR A 227 -30.59 24.64 -16.30
C TYR A 227 -29.29 24.91 -17.07
N THR A 228 -28.20 25.14 -16.33
CA THR A 228 -26.90 25.51 -16.91
C THR A 228 -26.06 24.27 -17.16
N SER A 229 -25.55 24.13 -18.38
CA SER A 229 -24.63 23.07 -18.75
C SER A 229 -23.26 23.32 -18.14
N MET A 230 -22.78 22.38 -17.31
CA MET A 230 -21.44 22.40 -16.72
C MET A 230 -20.43 21.59 -17.55
N GLY A 231 -20.82 21.15 -18.75
CA GLY A 231 -19.98 20.35 -19.64
C GLY A 231 -20.80 19.32 -20.43
N LYS A 232 -20.37 19.05 -21.66
CA LYS A 232 -20.92 18.01 -22.53
C LYS A 232 -20.34 16.65 -22.21
N ALA A 233 -21.19 15.63 -22.25
CA ALA A 233 -20.78 14.26 -22.03
C ALA A 233 -19.90 13.76 -23.17
N ASN A 234 -18.94 12.92 -22.83
CA ASN A 234 -18.23 12.05 -23.74
C ASN A 234 -18.01 10.70 -23.06
N THR A 235 -17.55 9.71 -23.81
CA THR A 235 -17.25 8.36 -23.30
C THR A 235 -15.75 8.14 -23.08
N ASN A 236 -14.95 9.21 -23.18
CA ASN A 236 -13.50 9.15 -23.23
C ASN A 236 -12.94 9.19 -21.81
N LEU A 237 -12.85 8.02 -21.21
CA LEU A 237 -12.24 7.87 -19.90
C LEU A 237 -10.73 8.06 -20.04
N MET A 238 -10.17 9.00 -19.28
CA MET A 238 -8.75 9.32 -19.27
C MET A 238 -8.09 8.68 -18.05
N TRP A 239 -6.77 8.51 -18.07
CA TRP A 239 -6.00 7.95 -16.97
C TRP A 239 -4.82 8.85 -16.58
N GLU A 240 -4.57 8.94 -15.27
CA GLU A 240 -3.37 9.48 -14.66
C GLU A 240 -3.04 8.69 -13.37
N GLU A 241 -1.94 9.05 -12.69
CA GLU A 241 -1.46 8.35 -11.49
C GLU A 241 -2.52 8.16 -10.40
N GLY A 242 -3.42 9.15 -10.26
CA GLY A 242 -4.53 9.12 -9.31
C GLY A 242 -5.65 8.14 -9.62
N GLY A 243 -5.70 7.62 -10.85
CA GLY A 243 -6.78 6.77 -11.36
C GLY A 243 -7.53 7.42 -12.54
N PRO A 244 -8.59 6.74 -13.03
CA PRO A 244 -9.31 7.19 -14.21
C PRO A 244 -10.24 8.38 -13.91
N TYR A 245 -10.43 9.25 -14.89
CA TYR A 245 -11.30 10.42 -14.78
C TYR A 245 -12.00 10.76 -16.10
N LEU A 246 -13.15 11.42 -16.00
CA LEU A 246 -13.84 12.03 -17.14
C LEU A 246 -13.63 13.54 -17.13
N ASN A 247 -13.37 14.11 -18.30
CA ASN A 247 -13.31 15.55 -18.52
C ASN A 247 -14.43 15.97 -19.48
N TYR A 248 -15.45 16.65 -18.95
CA TYR A 248 -16.59 17.16 -19.71
C TYR A 248 -16.42 18.66 -19.93
N THR A 249 -16.10 19.06 -21.15
CA THR A 249 -15.87 20.46 -21.55
C THR A 249 -17.08 21.03 -22.31
N ASP A 250 -16.97 22.25 -22.82
CA ASP A 250 -17.96 22.85 -23.74
C ASP A 250 -19.37 23.05 -23.17
N GLY A 251 -19.46 23.39 -21.88
CA GLY A 251 -20.69 23.83 -21.24
C GLY A 251 -21.10 25.26 -21.62
N ASP A 252 -21.96 25.85 -20.80
CA ASP A 252 -22.40 27.23 -20.98
C ASP A 252 -21.29 28.22 -20.63
N VAL A 253 -21.34 29.41 -21.21
CA VAL A 253 -20.34 30.47 -20.95
C VAL A 253 -20.49 31.00 -19.52
N CYS A 254 -19.42 31.00 -18.75
CA CYS A 254 -19.35 31.57 -17.40
C CYS A 254 -19.02 33.06 -17.42
N LYS A 255 -19.01 33.71 -16.25
CA LYS A 255 -18.83 35.18 -16.12
C LYS A 255 -17.51 35.68 -16.70
N THR A 256 -16.48 34.84 -16.73
CA THR A 256 -15.16 35.17 -17.31
C THR A 256 -15.10 35.03 -18.82
N GLY A 257 -16.19 34.60 -19.48
CA GLY A 257 -16.24 34.34 -20.92
C GLY A 257 -15.74 32.95 -21.33
N GLN A 258 -15.22 32.15 -20.38
CA GLN A 258 -14.81 30.76 -20.63
C GLN A 258 -16.01 29.81 -20.67
N ARG A 259 -15.82 28.63 -21.29
CA ARG A 259 -16.82 27.55 -21.29
C ARG A 259 -16.73 26.77 -19.98
N ARG A 260 -17.88 26.50 -19.36
CA ARG A 260 -17.94 25.66 -18.16
C ARG A 260 -17.47 24.23 -18.45
N TYR A 261 -16.80 23.63 -17.47
CA TYR A 261 -16.36 22.25 -17.56
C TYR A 261 -16.48 21.52 -16.21
N THR A 262 -16.51 20.19 -16.27
CA THR A 262 -16.59 19.31 -15.10
C THR A 262 -15.54 18.21 -15.22
N ILE A 263 -14.81 17.98 -14.13
CA ILE A 263 -13.95 16.80 -13.97
C ILE A 263 -14.62 15.84 -12.99
N ILE A 264 -14.77 14.58 -13.40
CA ILE A 264 -15.25 13.49 -12.54
C ILE A 264 -14.11 12.50 -12.36
N ALA A 265 -13.44 12.55 -11.21
CA ALA A 265 -12.35 11.64 -10.87
C ALA A 265 -12.88 10.44 -10.09
N PHE A 266 -12.54 9.22 -10.54
CA PHE A 266 -12.97 7.99 -9.88
C PHE A 266 -11.84 7.45 -9.01
N ILE A 267 -12.13 7.23 -7.74
CA ILE A 267 -11.14 6.88 -6.71
C ILE A 267 -11.46 5.50 -6.18
N CYS A 268 -10.44 4.65 -6.03
CA CYS A 268 -10.58 3.43 -5.24
C CYS A 268 -10.68 3.81 -3.76
N GLY A 269 -11.92 4.00 -3.30
CA GLY A 269 -12.21 4.20 -1.88
C GLY A 269 -11.82 2.96 -1.07
N ALA A 270 -11.60 3.10 0.23
CA ALA A 270 -11.37 1.92 1.04
C ALA A 270 -12.61 1.08 1.22
N GLU A 271 -12.36 -0.15 1.62
CA GLU A 271 -13.37 -1.06 2.12
C GLU A 271 -14.20 -0.41 3.23
N GLY A 272 -15.53 -0.44 3.06
CA GLY A 272 -16.48 0.19 3.96
C GLY A 272 -16.62 1.72 3.82
N SER A 273 -15.83 2.38 2.97
CA SER A 273 -16.09 3.79 2.65
C SER A 273 -17.38 3.94 1.82
N PRO A 274 -18.13 5.05 1.97
CA PRO A 274 -19.33 5.28 1.18
C PRO A 274 -19.00 5.29 -0.31
N ASP A 275 -19.62 4.38 -1.08
CA ASP A 275 -19.58 4.45 -2.54
C ASP A 275 -20.47 5.60 -2.99
N GLY A 276 -19.89 6.54 -3.73
CA GLY A 276 -20.64 7.66 -4.27
C GLY A 276 -19.82 8.89 -4.62
N PRO A 277 -20.44 9.83 -5.34
CA PRO A 277 -19.85 11.10 -5.73
C PRO A 277 -19.91 12.17 -4.63
N LEU A 278 -18.87 12.99 -4.54
CA LEU A 278 -18.75 14.16 -3.68
C LEU A 278 -18.21 15.36 -4.47
N ILE A 279 -18.79 16.55 -4.26
CA ILE A 279 -18.31 17.78 -4.89
C ILE A 279 -17.12 18.33 -4.10
N MET A 280 -15.95 18.34 -4.73
CA MET A 280 -14.71 18.85 -4.16
C MET A 280 -14.63 20.36 -4.30
N GLU A 281 -14.79 20.84 -5.52
CA GLU A 281 -14.65 22.25 -5.90
C GLU A 281 -15.88 22.68 -6.69
N GLN A 282 -16.35 23.90 -6.43
CA GLN A 282 -17.55 24.44 -7.04
C GLN A 282 -17.37 25.92 -7.35
N ASP A 283 -16.95 26.20 -8.57
CA ASP A 283 -16.70 27.53 -9.10
C ASP A 283 -17.68 27.88 -10.21
N ASP A 284 -17.68 29.14 -10.65
CA ASP A 284 -18.59 29.57 -11.73
C ASP A 284 -18.26 28.89 -13.08
N CYS A 285 -16.99 28.60 -13.34
CA CYS A 285 -16.52 27.99 -14.59
C CYS A 285 -16.19 26.49 -14.45
N GLN A 286 -16.06 25.97 -13.24
CA GLN A 286 -15.49 24.65 -12.98
C GLN A 286 -16.26 23.90 -11.89
N LEU A 287 -16.40 22.59 -12.08
CA LEU A 287 -16.91 21.67 -11.07
C LEU A 287 -15.99 20.44 -10.99
N ILE A 288 -15.51 20.11 -9.79
CA ILE A 288 -14.73 18.88 -9.57
C ILE A 288 -15.55 17.93 -8.69
N ILE A 289 -15.74 16.72 -9.18
CA ILE A 289 -16.45 15.63 -8.50
C ILE A 289 -15.47 14.49 -8.27
N HIS A 290 -15.32 14.04 -7.02
CA HIS A 290 -14.65 12.79 -6.70
C HIS A 290 -15.69 11.71 -6.46
N TRP A 291 -15.51 10.54 -7.09
CA TRP A 291 -16.40 9.40 -6.90
C TRP A 291 -15.63 8.21 -6.36
N ASN A 292 -15.87 7.88 -5.08
CA ASN A 292 -15.33 6.67 -4.48
C ASN A 292 -16.10 5.46 -5.01
N THR A 293 -15.46 4.56 -5.75
CA THR A 293 -16.11 3.35 -6.26
C THR A 293 -15.14 2.18 -6.30
N ASN A 294 -15.67 0.98 -6.04
CA ASN A 294 -14.88 -0.25 -6.10
C ASN A 294 -14.52 -0.66 -7.54
N LEU A 295 -15.19 -0.10 -8.55
CA LEU A 295 -14.96 -0.40 -9.97
C LEU A 295 -13.55 0.00 -10.45
N VAL A 296 -12.90 0.90 -9.73
CA VAL A 296 -11.54 1.37 -10.07
C VAL A 296 -10.48 0.86 -9.11
N CYS A 297 -10.81 -0.12 -8.29
CA CYS A 297 -9.87 -0.80 -7.42
C CYS A 297 -9.20 -1.95 -8.17
N GLY A 298 -8.03 -1.70 -8.76
CA GLY A 298 -7.21 -2.75 -9.39
C GLY A 298 -6.63 -3.70 -8.34
N ASN A 299 -5.54 -3.27 -7.70
CA ASN A 299 -4.98 -3.95 -6.54
C ASN A 299 -4.98 -2.99 -5.35
N ARG A 300 -5.72 -3.33 -4.29
CA ARG A 300 -5.64 -2.59 -3.03
C ARG A 300 -4.35 -2.96 -2.33
N VAL A 301 -3.59 -1.94 -1.90
CA VAL A 301 -2.44 -2.14 -1.02
C VAL A 301 -2.92 -2.85 0.24
N LYS A 302 -2.29 -3.99 0.56
CA LYS A 302 -2.53 -4.66 1.83
C LYS A 302 -1.86 -3.85 2.92
N CYS A 303 -2.57 -3.58 4.00
CA CYS A 303 -2.01 -2.86 5.14
C CYS A 303 -1.33 -3.81 6.15
N VAL A 304 -0.61 -4.79 5.61
CA VAL A 304 0.04 -5.87 6.34
C VAL A 304 1.41 -6.11 5.71
N THR A 305 2.40 -6.46 6.53
CA THR A 305 3.71 -6.89 6.07
C THR A 305 3.65 -8.23 5.32
N ASP A 306 4.63 -8.51 4.46
CA ASP A 306 4.64 -9.71 3.61
C ASP A 306 4.59 -11.05 4.39
N ASP A 307 5.05 -11.04 5.64
CA ASP A 307 5.05 -12.17 6.57
C ASP A 307 3.82 -12.24 7.48
N ASP A 308 2.86 -11.33 7.28
CA ASP A 308 1.67 -11.16 8.11
C ASP A 308 1.99 -10.97 9.62
N GLU A 309 3.18 -10.48 9.96
CA GLU A 309 3.55 -10.19 11.36
C GLU A 309 2.92 -8.90 11.87
N ILE A 310 2.80 -7.88 11.02
CA ILE A 310 2.33 -6.55 11.41
C ILE A 310 1.18 -6.11 10.52
N ASN A 311 0.03 -5.88 11.14
CA ASN A 311 -1.21 -5.47 10.50
C ASN A 311 -1.59 -4.05 10.96
N LEU A 312 -1.33 -3.07 10.12
CA LEU A 312 -1.66 -1.66 10.35
C LEU A 312 -3.11 -1.33 9.98
N SER A 313 -3.94 -2.32 9.62
CA SER A 313 -5.31 -2.06 9.13
C SER A 313 -6.20 -1.34 10.16
N SER A 314 -5.91 -1.46 11.46
CA SER A 314 -6.62 -0.73 12.52
C SER A 314 -6.35 0.79 12.51
N LEU A 315 -5.27 1.23 11.87
CA LEU A 315 -4.94 2.65 11.67
C LEU A 315 -5.63 3.24 10.43
N ILE A 316 -6.35 2.43 9.64
CA ILE A 316 -7.09 2.91 8.49
C ILE A 316 -8.36 3.62 8.99
N LYS A 317 -8.54 4.90 8.64
CA LYS A 317 -9.77 5.62 8.95
C LYS A 317 -10.76 5.53 7.79
N SER A 318 -11.97 5.02 8.06
CA SER A 318 -13.04 4.82 7.08
C SER A 318 -13.92 6.06 6.83
N THR A 319 -14.00 6.98 7.80
CA THR A 319 -14.92 8.14 7.78
C THR A 319 -14.27 9.52 7.74
N ASN A 320 -13.04 9.68 8.22
CA ASN A 320 -12.27 10.93 8.15
C ASN A 320 -10.77 10.68 7.90
N ASN A 321 -10.00 11.73 7.64
CA ASN A 321 -8.53 11.64 7.54
C ASN A 321 -7.88 12.04 8.86
N TYR A 322 -6.65 11.56 9.10
CA TYR A 322 -5.79 12.15 10.11
C TYR A 322 -5.37 13.55 9.66
N VAL A 323 -5.38 14.52 10.58
CA VAL A 323 -4.95 15.88 10.29
C VAL A 323 -3.83 16.27 11.25
N VAL A 324 -2.63 16.43 10.72
CA VAL A 324 -1.46 16.92 11.48
C VAL A 324 -1.28 18.38 11.16
N LYS A 325 -1.34 19.25 12.19
CA LYS A 325 -1.21 20.71 12.03
C LYS A 325 0.12 21.19 12.56
N ILE A 326 0.84 21.98 11.76
CA ILE A 326 2.13 22.57 12.13
C ILE A 326 2.13 24.01 11.64
N ASN A 327 2.11 24.96 12.58
CA ASN A 327 1.95 26.37 12.28
C ASN A 327 0.69 26.60 11.42
N LYS A 328 0.84 27.07 10.16
CA LYS A 328 -0.25 27.29 9.19
C LYS A 328 -0.43 26.14 8.19
N THR A 329 0.38 25.09 8.28
CA THR A 329 0.36 23.95 7.36
C THR A 329 -0.42 22.79 7.97
N GLU A 330 -1.29 22.18 7.18
CA GLU A 330 -2.02 20.97 7.54
C GLU A 330 -1.61 19.82 6.62
N PHE A 331 -1.41 18.64 7.21
CA PHE A 331 -1.20 17.39 6.49
C PHE A 331 -2.42 16.49 6.73
N HIS A 332 -3.21 16.28 5.68
CA HIS A 332 -4.28 15.30 5.65
C HIS A 332 -3.68 13.96 5.23
N ILE A 333 -3.87 12.93 6.05
CA ILE A 333 -3.19 11.63 5.90
C ILE A 333 -4.23 10.49 6.03
N ASN A 334 -4.11 9.48 5.19
CA ASN A 334 -4.70 8.15 5.43
C ASN A 334 -3.62 7.07 5.25
N ILE A 335 -3.88 5.86 5.78
CA ILE A 335 -2.91 4.76 5.84
C ILE A 335 -3.30 3.63 4.89
N CYS A 336 -2.37 3.19 4.04
CA CYS A 336 -2.53 2.12 3.04
C CYS A 336 -3.65 2.33 2.01
N ARG A 337 -4.16 3.56 1.88
CA ARG A 337 -5.28 3.92 0.99
C ARG A 337 -5.27 5.41 0.64
N PRO A 338 -6.02 5.83 -0.39
CA PRO A 338 -6.26 7.23 -0.66
C PRO A 338 -7.00 7.95 0.49
N LEU A 339 -6.84 9.27 0.52
CA LEU A 339 -7.59 10.16 1.38
C LEU A 339 -9.10 9.98 1.16
N ILE A 340 -9.85 10.09 2.24
CA ILE A 340 -11.28 10.35 2.15
C ILE A 340 -11.44 11.76 1.59
N SER A 341 -12.27 11.89 0.56
CA SER A 341 -12.57 13.18 -0.04
C SER A 341 -13.08 14.19 1.00
N VAL A 342 -12.34 15.29 1.16
CA VAL A 342 -12.71 16.43 2.01
C VAL A 342 -13.12 17.59 1.11
N SER A 343 -14.33 18.11 1.29
CA SER A 343 -14.82 19.26 0.52
C SER A 343 -13.82 20.43 0.58
N GLY A 344 -13.47 21.00 -0.59
CA GLY A 344 -12.52 22.09 -0.73
C GLY A 344 -11.06 21.65 -0.78
N LEU A 345 -10.72 20.40 -0.46
CA LEU A 345 -9.35 19.89 -0.54
C LEU A 345 -9.12 19.23 -1.91
N THR A 346 -8.33 19.87 -2.77
CA THR A 346 -8.22 19.52 -4.21
C THR A 346 -6.87 18.89 -4.60
N CYS A 347 -6.14 18.31 -3.65
CA CYS A 347 -4.98 17.47 -3.98
C CYS A 347 -5.36 16.40 -5.02
N ALA A 348 -4.38 16.01 -5.84
CA ALA A 348 -4.54 14.98 -6.87
C ALA A 348 -5.36 13.79 -6.35
N HIS A 349 -6.42 13.42 -7.09
CA HIS A 349 -7.34 12.38 -6.67
C HIS A 349 -6.58 11.07 -6.46
N GLY A 350 -6.94 10.29 -5.44
CA GLY A 350 -6.19 9.08 -5.10
C GLY A 350 -4.96 9.29 -4.20
N SER A 351 -4.54 10.53 -3.94
CA SER A 351 -3.42 10.81 -3.03
C SER A 351 -3.70 10.26 -1.61
N ALA A 352 -2.70 9.68 -0.96
CA ALA A 352 -2.80 9.22 0.43
C ALA A 352 -2.43 10.30 1.45
N VAL A 353 -1.66 11.31 1.02
CA VAL A 353 -1.26 12.44 1.85
C VAL A 353 -1.38 13.74 1.05
N CYS A 354 -2.00 14.74 1.67
CA CYS A 354 -2.18 16.06 1.08
C CYS A 354 -1.68 17.11 2.06
N LYS A 355 -0.73 17.93 1.61
CA LYS A 355 -0.25 19.11 2.33
C LYS A 355 -1.04 20.32 1.84
N THR A 356 -1.53 21.14 2.75
CA THR A 356 -2.28 22.36 2.44
C THR A 356 -2.00 23.43 3.50
N SER A 357 -2.45 24.66 3.26
CA SER A 357 -2.52 25.72 4.26
C SER A 357 -3.91 26.35 4.23
N LEU A 358 -4.29 27.05 5.30
CA LEU A 358 -5.57 27.78 5.34
C LEU A 358 -5.37 29.25 4.99
N SER A 359 -6.22 29.76 4.10
CA SER A 359 -6.39 31.18 3.80
C SER A 359 -7.02 31.93 4.99
N SER A 360 -7.06 33.27 4.94
CA SER A 360 -7.80 34.11 5.89
C SER A 360 -9.27 33.75 5.99
N ASP A 361 -9.85 33.23 4.90
CA ASP A 361 -11.27 32.86 4.79
C ASP A 361 -11.53 31.38 5.13
N ASN A 362 -10.57 30.69 5.76
CA ASN A 362 -10.61 29.26 6.08
C ASN A 362 -10.76 28.31 4.87
N GLU A 363 -10.35 28.77 3.69
CA GLU A 363 -10.25 27.92 2.50
C GLU A 363 -8.88 27.25 2.42
N TYR A 364 -8.85 26.02 1.91
CA TYR A 364 -7.61 25.32 1.62
C TYR A 364 -6.91 26.00 0.43
N VAL A 365 -5.60 26.15 0.54
CA VAL A 365 -4.72 26.72 -0.49
C VAL A 365 -3.37 26.02 -0.48
N ASN A 366 -2.64 26.11 -1.60
CA ASN A 366 -1.30 25.51 -1.78
C ASN A 366 -1.30 23.99 -1.56
N GLU A 367 -2.32 23.33 -2.06
CA GLU A 367 -2.49 21.88 -2.04
C GLU A 367 -1.37 21.19 -2.81
N THR A 368 -0.71 20.24 -2.15
CA THR A 368 0.37 19.44 -2.74
C THR A 368 0.17 17.99 -2.36
N SER A 369 0.10 17.10 -3.36
CA SER A 369 0.10 15.66 -3.10
C SER A 369 1.50 15.24 -2.63
N LEU A 370 1.57 14.52 -1.51
CA LEU A 370 2.83 13.99 -0.99
C LEU A 370 3.01 12.49 -1.28
N GLY A 371 2.18 11.93 -2.17
CA GLY A 371 2.32 10.58 -2.69
C GLY A 371 1.05 9.73 -2.64
N PHE A 372 1.10 8.64 -3.39
CA PHE A 372 0.07 7.66 -3.60
C PHE A 372 0.37 6.35 -2.86
N PRO A 373 -0.68 5.62 -2.41
CA PRO A 373 -0.54 4.36 -1.68
C PRO A 373 -0.33 3.22 -2.67
N LYS A 374 0.92 2.97 -3.06
CA LYS A 374 1.27 1.91 -4.02
C LYS A 374 1.97 0.70 -3.40
N GLU A 375 2.45 0.82 -2.16
CA GLU A 375 3.27 -0.20 -1.49
C GLU A 375 2.67 -0.59 -0.13
N SER A 376 2.72 -1.89 0.18
CA SER A 376 2.40 -2.43 1.51
C SER A 376 3.45 -2.00 2.54
N PRO A 377 3.11 -1.97 3.85
CA PRO A 377 4.11 -1.72 4.88
C PRO A 377 5.15 -2.84 4.92
N VAL A 378 6.39 -2.49 5.23
CA VAL A 378 7.53 -3.41 5.22
C VAL A 378 8.39 -3.18 6.46
N LEU A 379 9.15 -4.20 6.87
CA LEU A 379 10.16 -4.03 7.91
C LEU A 379 11.43 -3.43 7.30
N ASN A 380 11.86 -2.28 7.84
CA ASN A 380 13.12 -1.68 7.44
C ASN A 380 14.31 -2.43 8.07
N LYS A 381 15.52 -1.94 7.77
CA LYS A 381 16.79 -2.46 8.33
C LYS A 381 16.82 -2.52 9.87
N ASN A 382 16.12 -1.61 10.52
CA ASN A 382 16.08 -1.49 11.97
C ASN A 382 15.00 -2.36 12.62
N HIS A 383 14.32 -3.23 11.84
CA HIS A 383 13.11 -3.94 12.26
C HIS A 383 11.97 -2.99 12.67
N GLU A 384 12.00 -1.75 12.18
CA GLU A 384 10.89 -0.82 12.33
C GLU A 384 9.95 -1.00 11.14
N THR A 385 8.65 -0.98 11.40
CA THR A 385 7.68 -0.98 10.31
C THR A 385 7.70 0.37 9.62
N VAL A 386 7.80 0.34 8.29
CA VAL A 386 7.76 1.54 7.46
C VAL A 386 6.70 1.41 6.38
N LEU A 387 6.03 2.51 6.09
CA LEU A 387 5.09 2.63 4.98
C LEU A 387 5.49 3.83 4.12
N ARG A 388 5.51 3.63 2.81
CA ARG A 388 5.98 4.64 1.85
C ARG A 388 4.92 4.98 0.82
N TYR A 389 4.79 6.27 0.55
CA TYR A 389 3.97 6.81 -0.53
C TYR A 389 4.84 7.54 -1.53
N VAL A 390 4.53 7.35 -2.81
CA VAL A 390 5.38 7.76 -3.93
C VAL A 390 4.62 8.54 -4.98
N ASP A 391 5.34 9.12 -5.93
CA ASP A 391 4.79 9.72 -7.13
C ASP A 391 3.82 10.88 -6.85
N GLY A 392 4.08 11.65 -5.78
CA GLY A 392 3.33 12.86 -5.46
C GLY A 392 3.58 13.99 -6.47
N SER A 393 3.21 15.22 -6.08
CA SER A 393 3.45 16.40 -6.92
C SER A 393 4.95 16.61 -7.22
N PRO A 394 5.29 17.34 -8.30
CA PRO A 394 6.68 17.65 -8.62
C PRO A 394 7.40 18.33 -7.45
N CYS A 395 8.64 17.91 -7.21
CA CYS A 395 9.44 18.43 -6.11
C CYS A 395 9.89 19.88 -6.39
N PRO A 396 9.70 20.83 -5.46
CA PRO A 396 10.06 22.24 -5.66
C PRO A 396 11.55 22.46 -5.95
N GLU A 397 12.42 21.70 -5.29
CA GLU A 397 13.88 21.81 -5.44
C GLU A 397 14.39 21.16 -6.73
N ASN A 398 13.69 20.15 -7.22
CA ASN A 398 14.04 19.44 -8.44
C ASN A 398 12.76 18.95 -9.15
N PRO A 399 12.25 19.70 -10.15
CA PRO A 399 11.03 19.35 -10.86
C PRO A 399 11.05 17.99 -11.56
N LYS A 400 12.23 17.37 -11.72
CA LYS A 400 12.37 16.02 -12.27
C LYS A 400 12.11 14.91 -11.24
N LYS A 401 12.10 15.22 -9.95
CA LYS A 401 11.77 14.28 -8.88
C LYS A 401 10.31 14.50 -8.44
N SER A 402 9.64 13.41 -8.07
CA SER A 402 8.32 13.47 -7.43
C SER A 402 8.46 13.46 -5.91
N ILE A 403 7.58 14.19 -5.23
CA ILE A 403 7.54 14.17 -3.76
C ILE A 403 7.11 12.79 -3.26
N SER A 404 7.67 12.37 -2.14
CA SER A 404 7.29 11.13 -1.44
C SER A 404 7.06 11.37 0.06
N SER A 405 6.41 10.41 0.72
CA SER A 405 6.21 10.40 2.17
C SER A 405 6.64 9.07 2.76
N ASN A 406 7.38 9.10 3.87
CA ASN A 406 7.78 7.94 4.65
C ASN A 406 7.16 8.01 6.05
N PHE A 407 6.47 6.95 6.44
CA PHE A 407 5.94 6.74 7.78
C PHE A 407 6.77 5.67 8.49
N THR A 408 7.29 5.98 9.67
CA THR A 408 7.93 5.00 10.56
C THR A 408 7.04 4.73 11.75
N PHE A 409 6.82 3.46 12.09
CA PHE A 409 5.97 3.06 13.21
C PHE A 409 6.82 2.41 14.31
N PRO A 410 7.42 3.21 15.20
CA PRO A 410 8.15 2.67 16.35
C PRO A 410 7.17 2.10 17.39
N CYS A 411 7.53 0.93 17.93
CA CYS A 411 6.83 0.34 19.08
C CYS A 411 6.82 1.32 20.25
N TYR A 412 5.64 1.59 20.80
CA TYR A 412 5.48 2.45 21.96
C TYR A 412 4.29 2.06 22.80
N ASN A 413 4.49 2.06 24.12
CA ASN A 413 3.55 1.45 25.07
C ASN A 413 2.30 2.28 25.37
N ASN A 414 2.31 3.56 25.02
CA ASN A 414 1.17 4.46 25.20
C ASN A 414 0.84 5.05 23.84
N ASP A 415 0.04 4.32 23.05
CA ASP A 415 -0.36 4.71 21.69
C ASP A 415 -0.64 6.22 21.63
N LYS A 416 0.16 6.95 20.85
CA LYS A 416 -0.11 8.38 20.62
C LYS A 416 -1.36 8.59 19.77
N GLY A 417 -1.83 7.54 19.08
CA GLY A 417 -3.03 7.53 18.26
C GLY A 417 -2.96 8.34 16.96
N PHE A 418 -1.89 9.11 16.74
CA PHE A 418 -1.72 10.02 15.61
C PHE A 418 -0.28 10.07 15.09
N PRO A 419 -0.07 10.29 13.79
CA PRO A 419 1.24 10.53 13.21
C PRO A 419 1.80 11.91 13.58
N GLU A 420 3.10 12.00 13.74
CA GLU A 420 3.85 13.24 13.96
C GLU A 420 4.77 13.51 12.78
N PHE A 421 4.70 14.71 12.21
CA PHE A 421 5.70 15.15 11.25
C PHE A 421 7.04 15.38 11.95
N LYS A 422 8.13 14.89 11.35
CA LYS A 422 9.48 15.07 11.88
C LYS A 422 10.27 16.06 11.06
N LYS A 423 10.42 15.80 9.77
CA LYS A 423 11.22 16.64 8.86
C LYS A 423 10.86 16.40 7.41
N TYR A 424 11.35 17.30 6.56
CA TYR A 424 11.35 17.20 5.11
C TYR A 424 12.80 17.25 4.63
N GLU A 425 13.22 16.29 3.83
CA GLU A 425 14.59 16.15 3.32
C GLU A 425 14.57 15.39 1.98
N ASP A 426 15.35 15.84 1.00
CA ASP A 426 15.45 15.26 -0.36
C ASP A 426 14.09 14.84 -0.96
N CYS A 427 13.18 15.81 -1.12
CA CYS A 427 11.84 15.59 -1.67
C CYS A 427 10.97 14.58 -0.89
N THR A 428 11.33 14.27 0.36
CA THR A 428 10.65 13.24 1.17
C THR A 428 10.18 13.82 2.49
N TYR A 429 8.88 13.72 2.75
CA TYR A 429 8.28 14.07 4.05
C TYR A 429 8.35 12.87 4.99
N ILE A 430 8.89 13.06 6.18
CA ILE A 430 9.09 11.98 7.17
C ILE A 430 8.13 12.19 8.34
N PHE A 431 7.31 11.16 8.58
CA PHE A 431 6.36 11.07 9.68
C PHE A 431 6.73 9.90 10.59
N GLU A 432 6.53 10.06 11.88
CA GLU A 432 6.68 9.01 12.87
C GLU A 432 5.35 8.78 13.57
N TRP A 433 4.97 7.53 13.75
CA TRP A 433 3.75 7.15 14.43
C TRP A 433 4.05 6.11 15.50
N LYS A 434 4.23 6.59 16.73
CA LYS A 434 4.40 5.73 17.90
C LYS A 434 3.14 4.92 18.17
N THR A 435 3.23 3.59 18.03
CA THR A 435 2.08 2.70 18.23
C THR A 435 2.45 1.37 18.87
N SER A 436 1.51 0.76 19.59
CA SER A 436 1.61 -0.57 20.18
C SER A 436 1.51 -1.68 19.13
N ILE A 437 0.88 -1.43 17.98
CA ILE A 437 0.68 -2.43 16.90
C ILE A 437 2.01 -3.07 16.47
N THR A 438 3.07 -2.28 16.43
CA THR A 438 4.41 -2.73 16.00
C THR A 438 5.24 -3.35 17.12
N CYS A 439 4.68 -3.58 18.31
CA CYS A 439 5.38 -4.20 19.43
C CYS A 439 5.42 -5.74 19.36
N GLY A 440 4.75 -6.34 18.37
CA GLY A 440 4.75 -7.79 18.17
C GLY A 440 3.99 -8.54 19.26
N ALA A 441 4.42 -9.78 19.55
CA ALA A 441 3.80 -10.62 20.57
C ALA A 441 4.51 -10.49 21.93
N THR A 442 3.75 -10.16 22.97
CA THR A 442 4.25 -10.02 24.35
C THR A 442 3.56 -11.03 25.28
N MET A 443 4.22 -11.37 26.38
CA MET A 443 3.62 -12.18 27.43
C MET A 443 2.75 -11.31 28.35
N GLY A 444 1.56 -11.83 28.64
CA GLY A 444 0.61 -11.25 29.56
C GLY A 444 0.55 -12.02 30.88
N ASN A 445 -0.10 -11.40 31.86
CA ASN A 445 -0.37 -12.00 33.16
C ASN A 445 -1.87 -12.30 33.31
N TRP A 446 -2.18 -13.41 33.97
CA TRP A 446 -3.54 -13.78 34.36
C TRP A 446 -3.76 -13.48 35.84
N THR A 447 -4.73 -12.63 36.14
CA THR A 447 -5.23 -12.37 37.50
C THR A 447 -6.60 -13.04 37.66
N SER A 448 -6.66 -14.00 38.58
CA SER A 448 -7.89 -14.70 38.93
C SER A 448 -9.00 -13.72 39.36
N PRO A 449 -10.27 -13.92 38.95
CA PRO A 449 -10.79 -15.06 38.19
C PRO A 449 -10.77 -14.89 36.66
N CYS A 450 -10.68 -13.67 36.11
CA CYS A 450 -10.74 -13.47 34.66
C CYS A 450 -10.23 -12.10 34.15
N ILE A 451 -9.16 -11.60 34.74
CA ILE A 451 -8.53 -10.36 34.29
C ILE A 451 -7.19 -10.73 33.66
N ILE A 452 -7.00 -10.35 32.40
CA ILE A 452 -5.70 -10.43 31.76
C ILE A 452 -5.07 -9.06 31.71
N LYS A 453 -3.77 -8.99 31.98
CA LYS A 453 -3.01 -7.76 31.98
C LYS A 453 -1.83 -7.88 31.05
N ASP A 454 -1.65 -6.88 30.23
CA ASP A 454 -0.46 -6.78 29.39
C ASP A 454 0.72 -6.19 30.21
N GLN A 455 1.91 -6.77 30.07
CA GLN A 455 3.12 -6.34 30.78
C GLN A 455 3.74 -5.03 30.23
N LEU A 456 3.42 -4.70 28.98
CA LEU A 456 3.93 -3.58 28.19
C LEU A 456 3.06 -2.31 28.31
N LEU A 457 1.72 -2.42 28.16
CA LEU A 457 0.77 -1.30 28.00
C LEU A 457 -0.01 -0.96 29.29
N SER A 458 0.18 -1.70 30.39
CA SER A 458 -0.63 -1.58 31.62
C SER A 458 -2.16 -1.69 31.40
N HIS A 459 -2.59 -2.25 30.26
CA HIS A 459 -3.99 -2.40 29.90
C HIS A 459 -4.56 -3.67 30.54
N GLU A 460 -5.71 -3.54 31.20
CA GLU A 460 -6.43 -4.65 31.81
C GLU A 460 -7.66 -5.01 30.99
N CYS A 461 -7.71 -6.23 30.45
CA CYS A 461 -8.94 -6.74 29.82
C CYS A 461 -9.70 -7.60 30.83
N ASN A 462 -10.91 -7.18 31.16
CA ASN A 462 -11.81 -7.93 32.04
C ASN A 462 -12.71 -8.85 31.22
N LEU A 463 -12.41 -10.15 31.22
CA LEU A 463 -13.15 -11.17 30.50
C LEU A 463 -14.39 -11.69 31.27
N SER A 464 -14.67 -11.15 32.47
CA SER A 464 -15.75 -11.64 33.34
C SER A 464 -17.14 -11.58 32.70
N LEU A 465 -17.35 -10.67 31.73
CA LEU A 465 -18.60 -10.57 30.98
C LEU A 465 -18.90 -11.83 30.15
N LEU A 466 -17.87 -12.56 29.70
CA LEU A 466 -18.04 -13.85 29.01
C LEU A 466 -18.63 -14.93 29.92
N HIS A 467 -18.56 -14.76 31.23
CA HIS A 467 -19.04 -15.74 32.20
C HIS A 467 -20.33 -15.31 32.91
N LYS A 468 -20.75 -14.05 32.73
CA LYS A 468 -21.90 -13.49 33.44
C LYS A 468 -23.23 -14.14 33.03
N ASN A 469 -23.38 -14.47 31.74
CA ASN A 469 -24.64 -15.00 31.18
C ASN A 469 -24.57 -16.49 30.86
N GLU A 470 -23.41 -17.02 30.48
CA GLU A 470 -23.21 -18.42 30.11
C GLU A 470 -21.87 -18.88 30.68
N LYS A 471 -21.90 -19.93 31.51
CA LYS A 471 -20.68 -20.40 32.22
C LYS A 471 -19.80 -21.30 31.33
N ILE A 472 -20.42 -22.00 30.39
CA ILE A 472 -19.79 -22.99 29.52
C ILE A 472 -20.32 -22.81 28.11
N TYR A 473 -19.42 -22.60 27.15
CA TYR A 473 -19.76 -22.53 25.74
C TYR A 473 -19.50 -23.86 25.05
N TYR A 474 -20.31 -24.21 24.06
CA TYR A 474 -20.15 -25.45 23.28
C TYR A 474 -19.84 -25.15 21.81
N VAL A 475 -18.83 -25.84 21.26
CA VAL A 475 -18.48 -25.77 19.83
C VAL A 475 -18.37 -27.16 19.23
N LYS A 476 -18.77 -27.31 17.97
CA LYS A 476 -18.68 -28.58 17.23
C LYS A 476 -17.64 -28.49 16.13
N ASN A 477 -16.88 -29.57 15.95
CA ASN A 477 -16.02 -29.71 14.78
C ASN A 477 -16.81 -30.20 13.56
N LYS A 478 -16.16 -30.22 12.38
CA LYS A 478 -16.78 -30.70 11.12
C LYS A 478 -17.25 -32.17 11.17
N GLN A 479 -16.75 -32.96 12.12
CA GLN A 479 -17.11 -34.36 12.33
C GLN A 479 -18.21 -34.53 13.40
N GLY A 480 -18.77 -33.43 13.92
CA GLY A 480 -19.83 -33.45 14.93
C GLY A 480 -19.36 -33.67 16.38
N LYS A 481 -18.05 -33.73 16.64
CA LYS A 481 -17.52 -33.79 18.02
C LYS A 481 -17.71 -32.45 18.71
N GLU A 482 -18.31 -32.49 19.89
CA GLU A 482 -18.60 -31.32 20.72
C GLU A 482 -17.52 -31.09 21.77
N TYR A 483 -17.15 -29.82 21.93
CA TYR A 483 -16.16 -29.33 22.88
C TYR A 483 -16.80 -28.29 23.79
N SER A 484 -16.55 -28.38 25.08
CA SER A 484 -16.98 -27.38 26.05
C SER A 484 -15.83 -26.46 26.43
N ILE A 485 -16.11 -25.16 26.60
CA ILE A 485 -15.13 -24.11 26.87
C ILE A 485 -15.60 -23.29 28.08
N SER A 486 -14.77 -23.25 29.12
CA SER A 486 -14.96 -22.49 30.37
C SER A 486 -13.68 -21.70 30.66
N ILE A 487 -13.71 -20.39 30.38
CA ILE A 487 -12.52 -19.51 30.46
C ILE A 487 -12.38 -18.89 31.87
N CYS A 488 -13.49 -18.37 32.42
CA CYS A 488 -13.54 -17.70 33.73
C CYS A 488 -14.25 -18.53 34.81
N GLY A 489 -14.75 -19.72 34.45
CA GLY A 489 -15.62 -20.52 35.29
C GLY A 489 -14.91 -21.66 36.01
N GLU A 490 -15.72 -22.49 36.67
CA GLU A 490 -15.21 -23.71 37.27
C GLU A 490 -14.59 -24.61 36.18
N LYS A 491 -13.37 -25.07 36.46
CA LYS A 491 -12.61 -25.94 35.58
C LYS A 491 -13.27 -27.32 35.57
N SER A 492 -13.41 -27.91 34.38
CA SER A 492 -14.07 -29.21 34.19
C SER A 492 -13.09 -30.23 33.61
N CYS A 493 -13.41 -31.53 33.70
CA CYS A 493 -12.63 -32.61 33.08
C CYS A 493 -11.13 -32.56 33.44
N ASN A 494 -10.82 -32.92 34.69
CA ASN A 494 -9.46 -32.91 35.23
C ASN A 494 -8.81 -31.51 35.30
N GLY A 495 -9.60 -30.49 35.63
CA GLY A 495 -9.11 -29.12 35.84
C GLY A 495 -8.78 -28.36 34.55
N SER A 496 -9.33 -28.77 33.40
CA SER A 496 -9.12 -28.10 32.12
C SER A 496 -10.19 -27.04 31.83
N SER A 497 -9.81 -26.01 31.07
CA SER A 497 -10.74 -24.97 30.58
C SER A 497 -11.43 -25.37 29.28
N VAL A 498 -10.86 -26.31 28.53
CA VAL A 498 -11.46 -26.86 27.31
C VAL A 498 -11.57 -28.37 27.48
N CYS A 499 -12.75 -28.93 27.20
CA CYS A 499 -12.99 -30.37 27.28
C CYS A 499 -13.62 -30.95 26.02
N GLN A 500 -13.43 -32.24 25.84
CA GLN A 500 -14.23 -33.07 24.94
C GLN A 500 -14.63 -34.36 25.69
N GLY A 501 -15.88 -34.43 26.16
CA GLY A 501 -16.28 -35.49 27.11
C GLY A 501 -15.40 -35.47 28.35
N ASN A 502 -14.79 -36.62 28.70
CA ASN A 502 -13.88 -36.72 29.85
C ASN A 502 -12.42 -36.30 29.55
N ASN A 503 -12.10 -35.99 28.29
CA ASN A 503 -10.74 -35.57 27.91
C ASN A 503 -10.58 -34.07 28.14
N GLY A 504 -9.63 -33.69 29.01
CA GLY A 504 -9.25 -32.30 29.23
C GLY A 504 -8.16 -31.86 28.24
N TYR A 505 -8.28 -30.65 27.70
CA TYR A 505 -7.32 -30.08 26.72
C TYR A 505 -6.33 -29.10 27.36
N GLY A 506 -6.17 -29.17 28.69
CA GLY A 506 -5.11 -28.51 29.41
C GLY A 506 -5.57 -27.36 30.32
N SER A 507 -4.64 -26.97 31.18
CA SER A 507 -4.73 -25.80 32.05
C SER A 507 -4.01 -24.61 31.42
N LEU A 508 -4.47 -23.39 31.74
CA LEU A 508 -3.86 -22.16 31.23
C LEU A 508 -2.38 -22.11 31.60
N THR A 509 -1.55 -21.84 30.60
CA THR A 509 -0.09 -21.75 30.75
C THR A 509 0.47 -20.42 30.32
N ASN A 510 0.02 -19.90 29.17
CA ASN A 510 0.44 -18.59 28.69
C ASN A 510 -0.76 -17.72 28.33
N VAL A 511 -0.63 -16.43 28.61
CA VAL A 511 -1.43 -15.36 28.01
C VAL A 511 -0.50 -14.61 27.08
N ILE A 512 -0.85 -14.50 25.80
CA ILE A 512 -0.03 -13.82 24.79
C ILE A 512 -0.86 -12.72 24.16
N PHE A 513 -0.34 -11.50 24.18
CA PHE A 513 -0.91 -10.36 23.45
C PHE A 513 -0.12 -10.20 22.14
N ASP A 514 -0.75 -10.49 21.01
CA ASP A 514 -0.18 -10.35 19.67
C ASP A 514 -0.68 -9.03 19.05
N TYR A 515 0.04 -7.94 19.32
CA TYR A 515 -0.35 -6.59 18.89
C TYR A 515 -0.30 -6.42 17.38
N GLY A 516 0.70 -7.02 16.75
CA GLY A 516 0.87 -6.99 15.29
C GLY A 516 -0.34 -7.56 14.56
N ARG A 517 -0.99 -8.58 15.13
CA ARG A 517 -2.19 -9.18 14.54
C ARG A 517 -3.50 -8.76 15.19
N ASN A 518 -3.43 -7.94 16.25
CA ASN A 518 -4.56 -7.56 17.09
C ASN A 518 -5.33 -8.78 17.65
N VAL A 519 -4.58 -9.76 18.20
CA VAL A 519 -5.11 -11.03 18.72
C VAL A 519 -4.61 -11.28 20.15
N ILE A 520 -5.50 -11.69 21.05
CA ILE A 520 -5.11 -12.22 22.36
C ILE A 520 -5.22 -13.74 22.34
N LYS A 521 -4.18 -14.45 22.76
CA LYS A 521 -4.13 -15.92 22.78
C LYS A 521 -4.02 -16.43 24.22
N LEU A 522 -4.92 -17.33 24.60
CA LEU A 522 -4.81 -18.13 25.81
C LEU A 522 -4.38 -19.53 25.43
N GLN A 523 -3.19 -19.94 25.89
CA GLN A 523 -2.64 -21.26 25.60
C GLN A 523 -2.79 -22.20 26.79
N TYR A 524 -3.36 -23.37 26.52
CA TYR A 524 -3.64 -24.41 27.49
C TYR A 524 -2.81 -25.65 27.16
N SER A 525 -2.10 -26.17 28.16
CA SER A 525 -1.28 -27.37 28.02
C SER A 525 -1.42 -28.28 29.23
N ASN A 526 -0.77 -29.45 29.21
CA ASN A 526 -0.91 -30.49 30.23
C ASN A 526 -2.33 -31.06 30.36
N GLY A 527 -3.01 -31.27 29.23
CA GLY A 527 -4.31 -31.97 29.20
C GLY A 527 -4.19 -33.49 29.42
N SER A 528 -5.30 -34.20 29.21
CA SER A 528 -5.34 -35.66 29.23
C SER A 528 -4.37 -36.25 28.20
N LYS A 529 -3.77 -37.39 28.54
CA LYS A 529 -2.85 -38.09 27.63
C LYS A 529 -3.59 -38.55 26.37
N CYS A 530 -2.96 -38.38 25.22
CA CYS A 530 -3.49 -38.77 23.92
C CYS A 530 -2.50 -39.67 23.17
N GLY A 531 -2.99 -40.79 22.63
CA GLY A 531 -2.17 -41.80 21.96
C GLY A 531 -1.27 -42.65 22.88
N ASN A 532 -0.34 -43.40 22.29
CA ASN A 532 0.52 -44.39 22.98
C ASN A 532 1.90 -43.86 23.42
N LYS A 533 2.16 -42.55 23.34
CA LYS A 533 3.46 -41.97 23.72
C LYS A 533 3.23 -40.59 24.31
N ASN A 534 3.41 -40.46 25.63
CA ASN A 534 3.60 -39.28 26.49
C ASN A 534 3.00 -37.89 26.16
N ASN A 535 2.27 -37.72 25.08
CA ASN A 535 1.68 -36.49 24.58
C ASN A 535 0.38 -36.24 25.32
N SER A 536 0.10 -34.97 25.58
CA SER A 536 -1.12 -34.50 26.20
C SER A 536 -1.87 -33.60 25.23
N TYR A 537 -3.20 -33.60 25.32
CA TYR A 537 -4.00 -32.63 24.59
C TYR A 537 -3.64 -31.20 25.03
N THR A 538 -3.59 -30.30 24.05
CA THR A 538 -3.38 -28.86 24.21
C THR A 538 -4.48 -28.11 23.49
N SER A 539 -4.82 -26.91 23.94
CA SER A 539 -5.73 -26.03 23.23
C SER A 539 -5.27 -24.58 23.25
N GLU A 540 -5.78 -23.81 22.30
CA GLU A 540 -5.56 -22.37 22.22
C GLU A 540 -6.90 -21.69 21.98
N VAL A 541 -7.20 -20.66 22.76
CA VAL A 541 -8.37 -19.80 22.56
C VAL A 541 -7.87 -18.44 22.11
N ARG A 542 -8.39 -17.97 20.97
CA ARG A 542 -8.03 -16.66 20.39
C ARG A 542 -9.18 -15.69 20.55
N PHE A 543 -8.90 -14.49 21.05
CA PHE A 543 -9.81 -13.36 21.05
C PHE A 543 -9.39 -12.35 20.00
N ILE A 544 -10.36 -11.92 19.20
CA ILE A 544 -10.19 -10.94 18.13
C ILE A 544 -11.24 -9.86 18.37
N CYS A 545 -10.83 -8.60 18.39
CA CYS A 545 -11.75 -7.50 18.61
C CYS A 545 -12.73 -7.35 17.43
N ASN A 546 -14.03 -7.21 17.72
CA ASN A 546 -15.05 -6.84 16.74
C ASN A 546 -16.14 -6.01 17.43
N GLU A 547 -16.16 -4.70 17.16
CA GLU A 547 -17.05 -3.74 17.82
C GLU A 547 -18.53 -3.87 17.41
N SER A 548 -18.84 -4.60 16.34
CA SER A 548 -20.21 -4.82 15.85
C SER A 548 -20.91 -6.01 16.51
N ILE A 549 -20.19 -6.78 17.32
CA ILE A 549 -20.69 -7.98 17.99
C ILE A 549 -20.68 -7.70 19.50
N GLY A 550 -21.76 -8.10 20.20
CA GLY A 550 -21.81 -8.06 21.66
C GLY A 550 -20.86 -9.10 22.29
N ILE A 551 -21.37 -9.96 23.17
CA ILE A 551 -20.55 -11.01 23.81
C ILE A 551 -19.97 -12.02 22.78
N GLY A 552 -20.69 -12.25 21.67
CA GLY A 552 -20.30 -13.20 20.64
C GLY A 552 -20.40 -14.66 21.09
N THR A 553 -20.03 -15.58 20.20
CA THR A 553 -19.93 -17.02 20.50
C THR A 553 -18.66 -17.60 19.86
N PRO A 554 -17.97 -18.55 20.53
CA PRO A 554 -16.75 -19.14 20.01
C PRO A 554 -17.03 -19.99 18.76
N LYS A 555 -16.05 -20.05 17.85
CA LYS A 555 -16.06 -20.92 16.67
C LYS A 555 -14.77 -21.73 16.62
N LEU A 556 -14.88 -23.02 16.29
CA LEU A 556 -13.71 -23.88 16.12
C LEU A 556 -13.07 -23.64 14.74
N LEU A 557 -11.83 -23.15 14.72
CA LEU A 557 -11.09 -22.87 13.48
C LEU A 557 -10.46 -24.14 12.88
N TRP A 558 -9.70 -24.91 13.68
CA TRP A 558 -9.06 -26.16 13.26
C TRP A 558 -8.91 -27.15 14.44
N SER A 559 -8.91 -28.45 14.15
CA SER A 559 -8.54 -29.52 15.08
C SER A 559 -7.62 -30.50 14.36
N THR A 560 -6.37 -30.61 14.78
CA THR A 560 -5.38 -31.54 14.22
C THR A 560 -5.01 -32.61 15.24
N ILE A 561 -4.86 -33.85 14.78
CA ILE A 561 -4.17 -34.89 15.53
C ILE A 561 -2.72 -34.80 15.03
N GLN A 562 -1.81 -34.35 15.89
CA GLN A 562 -0.38 -34.29 15.56
C GLN A 562 0.33 -35.51 16.12
#